data_AF-A0A2M8FEH7-F1
#
_entry.id   AF-A0A2M8FEH7-F1
#
_cell.length_a   1.000
_cell.length_b   1.000
_cell.length_c   1.000
_cell.angle_alpha   90.00
_cell.angle_beta   90.00
_cell.angle_gamma   90.00
#
_symmetry.space_group_name_H-M   'P 1'
#
loop_
_entity.id
_entity.type
_entity.pdbx_description
1 polymer ?
#
loop_
_entity_poly.entity_id
_entity_poly.type
_entity_poly.pdbx_seq_one_letter_code
_entity_poly.pdbx_strand_id
1 'polypeptide(L)'
;MNLFLRLFLFLIITIFWYVGLFWYSLPFLFWYSFKCQPYELLLIGLLIDVQFMTISTLPMYTLFSFGWIILIAWLRPKLIVYTSTV
;
A
#
# COMPACT_ATOMS: atom_id res chain seq x y z
N MET A 1 -1.36 -3.90 -16.26
CA MET A 1 -1.75 -2.51 -15.93
C MET A 1 -0.74 -1.60 -16.60
N ASN A 2 -1.16 -0.57 -17.34
CA ASN A 2 -0.22 0.34 -17.99
C ASN A 2 0.66 1.04 -16.94
N LEU A 3 1.94 1.23 -17.27
CA LEU A 3 2.94 1.87 -16.39
C LEU A 3 2.44 3.23 -15.87
N PHE A 4 1.84 4.01 -16.75
CA PHE A 4 1.30 5.34 -16.44
C PHE A 4 0.21 5.30 -15.36
N LEU A 5 -0.71 4.35 -15.44
CA LEU A 5 -1.80 4.21 -14.48
C LEU A 5 -1.32 3.72 -13.11
N ARG A 6 -0.28 2.87 -13.10
CA ARG A 6 0.38 2.41 -11.87
C ARG A 6 1.08 3.55 -11.13
N LEU A 7 1.80 4.41 -11.86
CA LEU A 7 2.44 5.61 -11.29
C LEU A 7 1.40 6.61 -10.77
N PHE A 8 0.30 6.79 -11.50
CA PHE A 8 -0.78 7.69 -11.08
C PHE A 8 -1.44 7.22 -9.77
N LEU A 9 -1.76 5.93 -9.65
CA LEU A 9 -2.30 5.35 -8.41
C LEU A 9 -1.31 5.45 -7.24
N PHE A 10 -0.03 5.20 -7.51
CA PHE A 10 1.04 5.34 -6.52
C PHE A 10 1.09 6.77 -5.96
N LEU A 11 1.02 7.78 -6.84
CA LEU A 11 1.04 9.19 -6.46
C LEU A 11 -0.19 9.57 -5.63
N ILE A 12 -1.38 9.10 -6.03
CA ILE A 12 -2.61 9.33 -5.27
C ILE A 12 -2.49 8.78 -3.84
N ILE A 13 -2.06 7.51 -3.69
CA ILE A 13 -1.91 6.88 -2.38
C ILE A 13 -0.93 7.66 -1.51
N THR A 14 0.19 8.11 -2.10
CA THR A 14 1.21 8.90 -1.41
C THR A 14 0.63 10.21 -0.87
N ILE A 15 -0.16 10.93 -1.68
CA ILE A 15 -0.81 12.19 -1.26
C ILE A 15 -1.81 11.94 -0.13
N PHE A 16 -2.66 10.91 -0.25
CA PHE A 16 -3.64 10.59 0.80
C PHE A 16 -2.97 10.29 2.15
N TRP A 17 -1.87 9.53 2.12
CA TRP A 17 -1.11 9.23 3.33
C TRP A 17 -0.41 10.45 3.90
N TYR A 18 0.15 11.30 3.03
CA TYR A 18 0.80 12.56 3.42
C TYR A 18 -0.17 13.53 4.12
N VAL A 19 -1.41 13.63 3.65
CA VAL A 19 -2.45 14.49 4.25
C VAL A 19 -3.07 13.87 5.52
N GLY A 20 -2.67 12.65 5.90
CA GLY A 20 -3.23 11.94 7.06
C GLY A 20 -4.60 11.32 6.81
N LEU A 21 -5.08 11.33 5.56
CA LEU A 21 -6.34 10.68 5.12
C LEU A 21 -6.11 9.19 4.84
N PHE A 22 -5.39 8.55 5.75
CA PHE A 22 -4.93 7.16 5.63
C PHE A 22 -6.11 6.19 5.39
N TRP A 23 -7.18 6.29 6.17
CA TRP A 23 -8.34 5.39 6.09
C TRP A 23 -9.04 5.42 4.73
N TYR A 24 -9.07 6.58 4.05
CA TYR A 24 -9.70 6.73 2.74
C TYR A 24 -8.89 6.07 1.61
N SER A 25 -7.60 5.83 1.84
CA SER A 25 -6.73 5.16 0.87
C SER A 25 -6.89 3.64 0.86
N LEU A 26 -7.49 3.04 1.90
CA LEU A 26 -7.59 1.58 2.07
C LEU A 26 -8.19 0.82 0.87
N PRO A 27 -9.30 1.27 0.23
CA PRO A 27 -9.87 0.57 -0.92
C PRO A 27 -8.91 0.58 -2.12
N PHE A 28 -8.26 1.72 -2.36
CA PHE A 28 -7.26 1.87 -3.42
C PHE A 28 -6.02 1.04 -3.13
N LEU A 29 -5.59 0.97 -1.86
CA LEU A 29 -4.48 0.15 -1.40
C LEU A 29 -4.74 -1.33 -1.61
N PHE A 30 -5.95 -1.79 -1.29
CA PHE A 30 -6.36 -3.18 -1.49
C PHE A 30 -6.25 -3.52 -2.98
N TRP A 31 -6.91 -2.74 -3.83
CA TRP A 31 -6.86 -2.91 -5.29
C TRP A 31 -5.43 -2.88 -5.85
N TYR A 32 -4.64 -1.90 -5.43
CA TYR A 32 -3.25 -1.75 -5.83
C TYR A 32 -2.42 -2.97 -5.42
N SER A 33 -2.58 -3.48 -4.20
CA SER A 33 -1.82 -4.62 -3.68
C SER A 33 -2.11 -5.94 -4.41
N PHE A 34 -3.28 -6.10 -5.04
CA PHE A 34 -3.53 -7.25 -5.91
C PHE A 34 -2.79 -7.17 -7.24
N LYS A 35 -2.66 -5.97 -7.81
CA LYS A 35 -2.13 -5.74 -9.16
C LYS A 35 -0.64 -5.41 -9.18
N CYS A 36 -0.09 -4.87 -8.10
CA CYS A 36 1.26 -4.35 -7.99
C CYS A 36 2.13 -5.15 -7.01
N GLN A 37 3.43 -4.84 -6.99
CA GLN A 37 4.38 -5.57 -6.16
C GLN A 37 4.43 -4.99 -4.73
N PRO A 38 4.63 -5.84 -3.71
CA PRO A 38 4.60 -5.42 -2.30
C PRO A 38 5.70 -4.41 -1.95
N TYR A 39 6.85 -4.42 -2.63
CA TYR A 39 7.94 -3.48 -2.37
C TYR A 39 7.54 -2.01 -2.66
N GLU A 40 6.62 -1.77 -3.59
CA GLU A 40 6.19 -0.41 -3.94
C GLU A 40 5.47 0.26 -2.77
N LEU A 41 4.65 -0.52 -2.07
CA LEU A 41 3.87 -0.06 -0.92
C LEU A 41 4.78 0.25 0.29
N LEU A 42 5.83 -0.54 0.43
CA LEU A 42 6.87 -0.33 1.45
C LEU A 42 7.65 0.95 1.15
N LEU A 43 7.94 1.22 -0.12
CA LEU A 43 8.61 2.44 -0.56
C LEU A 43 7.78 3.70 -0.28
N ILE A 44 6.46 3.66 -0.45
CA ILE A 44 5.55 4.76 -0.05
C ILE A 44 5.63 5.02 1.45
N GLY A 45 5.48 3.97 2.26
CA GLY A 45 5.50 4.09 3.72
C GLY A 45 6.81 4.69 4.22
N LEU A 46 7.93 4.27 3.63
CA LEU A 46 9.27 4.73 3.98
C LEU A 46 9.50 6.19 3.57
N LEU A 47 9.06 6.60 2.37
CA LEU A 47 9.14 8.00 1.92
C LEU A 47 8.40 8.95 2.86
N ILE A 48 7.22 8.53 3.32
CA ILE A 48 6.37 9.35 4.20
C ILE A 48 6.97 9.37 5.61
N ASP A 49 7.32 8.21 6.17
CA ASP A 49 7.96 8.18 7.48
C ASP A 49 9.28 8.95 7.52
N VAL A 50 10.12 8.93 6.48
CA VAL A 50 11.34 9.75 6.46
C VAL A 50 11.02 11.25 6.51
N GLN A 51 9.94 11.70 5.87
CA GLN A 51 9.50 13.09 5.96
C GLN A 51 8.99 13.43 7.37
N PHE A 52 8.20 12.55 7.99
CA PHE A 52 7.59 12.77 9.30
C PHE A 52 8.48 12.38 10.49
N MET A 53 9.58 11.64 10.28
CA MET A 53 10.53 11.25 11.33
C MET A 53 11.28 12.44 11.93
N THR A 54 11.23 13.60 11.28
CA THR A 54 11.65 14.88 11.88
C THR A 54 10.74 15.31 13.03
N ILE A 55 9.51 14.77 13.12
CA ILE A 55 8.46 15.15 14.07
C ILE A 55 8.14 14.01 15.04
N SER A 56 8.15 12.74 14.59
CA SER A 56 7.86 11.57 15.43
C SER A 56 8.94 10.48 15.28
N THR A 57 9.47 9.98 16.39
CA THR A 57 10.57 8.99 16.42
C THR A 57 10.19 7.59 15.92
N LEU A 58 8.91 7.34 15.62
CA LEU A 58 8.41 6.02 15.23
C LEU A 58 7.90 6.01 13.77
N PRO A 59 8.38 5.08 12.93
CA PRO A 59 7.98 4.96 11.53
C PRO A 59 6.63 4.22 11.42
N MET A 60 5.54 4.91 11.76
CA MET A 60 4.20 4.32 11.80
C MET A 60 3.71 3.88 10.42
N TYR A 61 4.00 4.63 9.36
CA TYR A 61 3.50 4.33 8.02
C TYR A 61 4.19 3.11 7.40
N THR A 62 5.46 2.89 7.72
CA THR A 62 6.27 1.75 7.30
C THR A 62 5.81 0.49 8.03
N LEU A 63 5.60 0.58 9.35
CA LEU A 63 5.01 -0.51 10.13
C LEU A 63 3.62 -0.89 9.60
N PHE A 64 2.81 0.10 9.25
CA PHE A 64 1.52 -0.13 8.61
C PHE A 64 1.69 -0.85 7.26
N SER A 65 2.57 -0.36 6.37
CA SER A 65 2.85 -1.01 5.08
C SER A 65 3.27 -2.46 5.26
N PHE A 66 4.09 -2.79 6.26
CA PHE A 66 4.47 -4.17 6.58
C PHE A 66 3.26 -5.01 6.99
N GLY A 67 2.43 -4.52 7.92
CA GLY A 67 1.21 -5.21 8.33
C GLY A 67 0.27 -5.46 7.15
N TRP A 68 0.13 -4.49 6.25
CA TRP A 68 -0.68 -4.61 5.05
C TRP A 68 -0.15 -5.66 4.08
N ILE A 69 1.17 -5.69 3.84
CA ILE A 69 1.81 -6.68 2.97
C ILE A 69 1.56 -8.10 3.50
N ILE A 70 1.71 -8.32 4.81
CA ILE A 70 1.47 -9.64 5.44
C ILE A 70 0.00 -10.05 5.26
N LEU A 71 -0.93 -9.12 5.50
CA LEU A 71 -2.37 -9.35 5.35
C LEU A 71 -2.74 -9.70 3.90
N ILE A 72 -2.22 -8.98 2.92
CA ILE A 72 -2.46 -9.26 1.50
C ILE A 72 -1.79 -10.57 1.08
N ALA A 73 -0.56 -10.84 1.52
CA ALA A 73 0.12 -12.09 1.23
C ALA A 73 -0.66 -13.32 1.73
N TRP A 74 -1.35 -13.17 2.86
CA TRP A 74 -2.24 -14.21 3.39
C TRP A 74 -3.58 -14.30 2.65
N LEU A 75 -4.15 -13.19 2.21
CA LEU A 75 -5.43 -13.15 1.48
C LEU A 75 -5.30 -13.58 0.01
N ARG A 76 -4.19 -13.27 -0.64
CA ARG A 76 -3.97 -13.52 -2.08
C ARG A 76 -4.16 -15.00 -2.47
N PRO A 77 -3.54 -16.00 -1.80
CA PRO A 77 -3.75 -17.40 -2.16
C PRO A 77 -5.19 -17.85 -1.93
N LYS A 78 -5.85 -17.35 -0.87
CA LYS A 78 -7.25 -17.68 -0.57
C LYS A 78 -8.19 -17.20 -1.67
N LEU A 79 -8.00 -15.98 -2.16
CA LEU A 79 -8.83 -15.41 -3.23
C LEU A 79 -8.60 -16.10 -4.58
N ILE A 80 -7.37 -16.51 -4.88
CA ILE A 80 -7.06 -17.26 -6.12
C ILE A 80 -7.81 -18.59 -6.15
N VAL A 81 -7.84 -19.32 -5.03
CA VAL A 81 -8.56 -20.60 -4.90
C VAL A 81 -10.05 -20.46 -5.20
N TYR A 82 -10.68 -19.33 -4.84
CA TYR A 82 -12.09 -19.08 -5.16
C TYR A 82 -12.34 -18.63 -6.61
N THR A 83 -11.30 -18.21 -7.34
CA THR A 83 -11.41 -17.80 -8.75
C THR A 83 -10.98 -18.86 -9.76
N SER A 84 -10.25 -19.91 -9.34
CA SER A 84 -9.74 -20.97 -10.23
C SER A 84 -10.58 -22.25 -10.23
N THR A 85 -11.75 -22.26 -9.59
CA THR A 85 -12.67 -23.40 -9.55
C THR A 85 -13.89 -23.22 -10.47
N VAL A 86 -13.72 -22.47 -11.58
CA VAL A 86 -14.69 -22.40 -12.69
C VAL A 86 -13.96 -22.75 -13.98
#